data_AF-A0A928MAU3-F1
#
_entry.id   AF-A0A928MAU3-F1
#
_cell.length_a   1.000
_cell.length_b   1.000
_cell.length_c   1.000
_cell.angle_alpha   90.00
_cell.angle_beta   90.00
_cell.angle_gamma   90.00
#
_symmetry.space_group_name_H-M   'P 1'
#
loop_
_entity.id
_entity.type
_entity.pdbx_description
1 polymer ?
#
loop_
_entity_poly.entity_id
_entity_poly.type
_entity_poly.pdbx_seq_one_letter_code
_entity_poly.pdbx_strand_id
1 'polypeptide(L)'
;MKVKVYLPTGKQLIRKKGLDASGHVQMFHTQNVLKRIKRYMPYRTGKTYKITVAQTNIAKPEIVTDVPYGKYLFYGKVMIDPKLGVAGFMTPNGWRSRKYCEKVETSRDLRYTRTKNPQAGPHWDRTLSACEGKAMAADLQRYMNRR
;
A
#
# COMPACT_ATOMS: atom_id res chain seq x y z
N MET A 1 39.96 40.41 4.13
CA MET A 1 38.95 40.13 3.08
C MET A 1 37.72 39.52 3.75
N LYS A 2 36.53 40.17 3.69
CA LYS A 2 35.29 39.62 4.27
C LYS A 2 34.53 38.85 3.19
N VAL A 3 34.42 37.54 3.31
CA VAL A 3 33.62 36.69 2.41
C VAL A 3 32.23 36.51 3.02
N LYS A 4 31.18 36.91 2.30
CA LYS A 4 29.79 36.59 2.66
C LYS A 4 29.40 35.28 1.99
N VAL A 5 29.11 34.26 2.80
CA VAL A 5 28.60 32.97 2.33
C VAL A 5 27.09 32.94 2.52
N TYR A 6 26.34 32.71 1.45
CA TYR A 6 24.89 32.52 1.49
C TYR A 6 24.58 31.03 1.50
N LEU A 7 24.15 30.53 2.66
CA LEU A 7 23.70 29.14 2.79
C LEU A 7 22.25 29.01 2.31
N PRO A 8 21.93 28.06 1.42
CA PRO A 8 20.55 27.79 1.05
C PRO A 8 19.75 27.29 2.26
N THR A 9 18.47 27.62 2.31
CA THR A 9 17.55 27.15 3.34
C THR A 9 17.35 25.63 3.25
N GLY A 10 16.94 24.99 4.36
CA GLY A 10 16.62 23.57 4.38
C GLY A 10 15.58 23.17 3.30
N LYS A 11 14.56 24.00 3.07
CA LYS A 11 13.55 23.76 2.02
C LYS A 11 14.13 23.80 0.61
N GLN A 12 15.06 24.72 0.34
CA GLN A 12 15.77 24.79 -0.93
C GLN A 12 16.68 23.57 -1.13
N LEU A 13 17.35 23.11 -0.08
CA LEU A 13 18.17 21.89 -0.11
C LEU A 13 17.31 20.64 -0.36
N ILE A 14 16.19 20.48 0.34
CA ILE A 14 15.24 19.37 0.18
C ILE A 14 14.74 19.31 -1.28
N ARG A 15 14.28 20.44 -1.82
CA ARG A 15 13.79 20.50 -3.21
C ARG A 15 14.91 20.24 -4.21
N LYS A 16 16.10 20.82 -4.02
CA LYS A 16 17.27 20.61 -4.89
C LYS A 16 17.73 19.16 -4.90
N LYS A 17 17.63 18.46 -3.76
CA LYS A 17 17.95 17.04 -3.62
C LYS A 17 16.77 16.11 -3.97
N GLY A 18 15.62 16.66 -4.37
CA GLY A 18 14.42 15.89 -4.71
C GLY A 18 13.88 15.03 -3.57
N LEU A 19 14.08 15.50 -2.34
CA LEU A 19 13.61 14.87 -1.09
C LEU A 19 12.22 15.40 -0.69
N ASP A 20 11.62 16.28 -1.48
CA ASP A 20 10.25 16.73 -1.29
C ASP A 20 9.23 15.67 -1.69
N ALA A 21 7.97 15.88 -1.31
CA ALA A 21 6.89 14.89 -1.44
C ALA A 21 6.59 14.47 -2.89
N SER A 22 7.08 15.21 -3.89
CA SER A 22 6.96 14.93 -5.32
C SER A 22 8.33 14.77 -6.00
N GLY A 23 9.41 14.69 -5.21
CA GLY A 23 10.77 14.67 -5.71
C GLY A 23 11.16 13.31 -6.27
N HIS A 24 12.20 13.29 -7.10
CA HIS A 24 12.64 12.05 -7.76
C HIS A 24 13.05 10.93 -6.78
N VAL A 25 13.54 11.29 -5.59
CA VAL A 25 13.86 10.32 -4.52
C VAL A 25 12.58 9.72 -3.94
N GLN A 26 11.57 10.56 -3.67
CA GLN A 26 10.25 10.09 -3.22
C GLN A 26 9.58 9.19 -4.27
N MET A 27 9.57 9.62 -5.54
CA MET A 27 8.96 8.84 -6.62
C MET A 27 9.62 7.47 -6.77
N PHE A 28 10.96 7.43 -6.71
CA PHE A 28 11.71 6.19 -6.72
C PHE A 28 11.32 5.29 -5.54
N HIS A 29 11.22 5.85 -4.33
CA HIS A 29 10.81 5.10 -3.14
C HIS A 29 9.40 4.52 -3.28
N THR A 30 8.41 5.33 -3.65
CA THR A 30 7.02 4.88 -3.87
C THR A 30 6.96 3.76 -4.92
N GLN A 31 7.71 3.89 -6.01
CA GLN A 31 7.75 2.85 -7.03
C GLN A 31 8.46 1.57 -6.56
N ASN A 32 9.47 1.68 -5.71
CA ASN A 32 10.13 0.52 -5.10
C ASN A 32 9.16 -0.23 -4.16
N VAL A 33 8.44 0.51 -3.31
CA VAL A 33 7.38 -0.03 -2.45
C VAL A 33 6.32 -0.75 -3.29
N LEU A 34 5.81 -0.11 -4.34
CA LEU A 34 4.76 -0.69 -5.21
C LEU A 34 5.19 -1.99 -5.89
N LYS A 35 6.48 -2.13 -6.26
CA LYS A 35 7.01 -3.38 -6.82
C LYS A 35 7.07 -4.51 -5.79
N ARG A 36 7.52 -4.19 -4.56
CA ARG A 36 7.78 -5.18 -3.50
C ARG A 36 6.49 -5.61 -2.77
N ILE A 37 5.56 -4.69 -2.57
CA ILE A 37 4.29 -4.93 -1.84
C ILE A 37 3.48 -6.07 -2.45
N LYS A 38 3.62 -6.30 -3.77
CA LYS A 38 2.98 -7.40 -4.49
C LYS A 38 3.14 -8.74 -3.78
N ARG A 39 4.29 -9.03 -3.17
CA ARG A 39 4.59 -10.32 -2.51
C ARG A 39 3.75 -10.57 -1.25
N TYR A 40 3.30 -9.50 -0.61
CA TYR A 40 2.55 -9.52 0.64
C TYR A 40 1.04 -9.33 0.43
N MET A 41 0.64 -8.82 -0.74
CA MET A 41 -0.76 -8.65 -1.08
C MET A 41 -1.46 -9.99 -1.40
N PRO A 42 -2.78 -10.08 -1.18
CA PRO A 42 -3.59 -11.19 -1.67
C PRO A 42 -3.57 -11.29 -3.20
N TYR A 43 -3.36 -12.50 -3.75
CA TYR A 43 -3.15 -12.69 -5.19
C TYR A 43 -4.01 -13.82 -5.79
N ARG A 44 -5.28 -13.94 -5.41
CA ARG A 44 -6.14 -15.00 -5.98
C ARG A 44 -6.28 -14.87 -7.49
N THR A 45 -6.58 -13.67 -7.99
CA THR A 45 -6.67 -13.36 -9.43
C THR A 45 -5.68 -12.28 -9.87
N GLY A 46 -4.95 -11.69 -8.92
CA GLY A 46 -4.09 -10.52 -9.14
C GLY A 46 -4.83 -9.20 -9.37
N LYS A 47 -6.18 -9.19 -9.37
CA LYS A 47 -6.99 -7.97 -9.62
C LYS A 47 -6.67 -6.86 -8.64
N THR A 48 -6.57 -7.17 -7.34
CA THR A 48 -6.28 -6.18 -6.29
C THR A 48 -4.97 -5.44 -6.56
N TYR A 49 -3.88 -6.18 -6.77
CA TYR A 49 -2.57 -5.59 -7.11
C TYR A 49 -2.63 -4.74 -8.39
N LYS A 50 -3.30 -5.22 -9.45
CA LYS A 50 -3.44 -4.45 -10.70
C LYS A 50 -4.16 -3.13 -10.48
N ILE A 51 -5.23 -3.12 -9.67
CA ILE A 51 -5.96 -1.90 -9.30
C ILE A 51 -5.07 -0.98 -8.46
N THR A 52 -4.33 -1.52 -7.48
CA THR A 52 -3.38 -0.74 -6.67
C THR A 52 -2.35 -0.03 -7.52
N VAL A 53 -1.77 -0.73 -8.52
CA VAL A 53 -0.82 -0.14 -9.46
C VAL A 53 -1.47 0.96 -10.29
N ALA A 54 -2.71 0.74 -10.78
CA ALA A 54 -3.41 1.73 -11.59
C ALA A 54 -3.84 2.98 -10.80
N GLN A 55 -4.15 2.85 -9.51
CA GLN A 55 -4.60 3.96 -8.65
C GLN A 55 -3.46 4.73 -8.01
N THR A 56 -2.29 4.10 -7.84
CA THR A 56 -1.15 4.72 -7.17
C THR A 56 -0.46 5.74 -8.09
N ASN A 57 -0.54 7.02 -7.73
CA ASN A 57 0.28 8.06 -8.34
C ASN A 57 1.65 8.10 -7.63
N ILE A 58 2.72 7.68 -8.31
CA ILE A 58 4.07 7.63 -7.73
C ILE A 58 4.63 9.00 -7.33
N ALA A 59 4.10 10.10 -7.88
CA ALA A 59 4.47 11.46 -7.49
C ALA A 59 3.84 11.91 -6.15
N LYS A 60 3.06 11.02 -5.51
CA LYS A 60 2.56 11.19 -4.15
C LYS A 60 3.17 10.12 -3.24
N PRO A 61 3.44 10.43 -1.96
CA PRO A 61 4.04 9.50 -1.02
C PRO A 61 3.01 8.51 -0.44
N GLU A 62 2.15 7.94 -1.28
CA GLU A 62 1.06 7.04 -0.87
C GLU A 62 0.91 5.86 -1.83
N ILE A 63 0.47 4.71 -1.30
CA ILE A 63 0.05 3.54 -2.08
C ILE A 63 -1.46 3.43 -1.95
N VAL A 64 -2.18 3.49 -3.06
CA VAL A 64 -3.65 3.53 -3.06
C VAL A 64 -4.20 2.17 -3.44
N THR A 65 -5.04 1.59 -2.58
CA THR A 65 -5.80 0.36 -2.86
C THR A 65 -7.26 0.60 -2.52
N ASP A 66 -7.94 1.33 -3.39
CA ASP A 66 -9.35 1.66 -3.25
C ASP A 66 -10.21 0.65 -4.02
N VAL A 67 -10.66 -0.37 -3.31
CA VAL A 67 -11.61 -1.37 -3.80
C VAL A 67 -12.67 -1.60 -2.73
N PRO A 68 -13.94 -1.92 -3.09
CA PRO A 68 -15.02 -2.11 -2.10
C PRO A 68 -14.70 -3.12 -1.00
N TYR A 69 -13.78 -4.03 -1.32
CA TYR A 69 -13.32 -5.10 -0.46
C TYR A 69 -11.95 -4.86 0.21
N GLY A 70 -11.35 -3.70 -0.01
CA GLY A 70 -9.98 -3.40 0.39
C GLY A 70 -9.84 -3.41 1.91
N LYS A 71 -10.80 -2.83 2.61
CA LYS A 71 -10.85 -2.77 4.08
C LYS A 71 -10.77 -4.17 4.70
N TYR A 72 -11.62 -5.12 4.29
CA TYR A 72 -11.59 -6.47 4.87
C TYR A 72 -10.32 -7.23 4.53
N LEU A 73 -9.77 -7.06 3.31
CA LEU A 73 -8.51 -7.69 2.94
C LEU A 73 -7.35 -7.10 3.74
N PHE A 74 -7.40 -5.80 4.04
CA PHE A 74 -6.33 -5.12 4.75
C PHE A 74 -6.30 -5.50 6.23
N TYR A 75 -7.44 -5.49 6.91
CA TYR A 75 -7.52 -5.91 8.32
C TYR A 75 -7.44 -7.44 8.47
N GLY A 76 -7.80 -8.19 7.43
CA GLY A 76 -7.84 -9.66 7.46
C GLY A 76 -8.85 -10.23 8.43
N LYS A 77 -9.94 -9.49 8.60
CA LYS A 77 -11.07 -9.89 9.42
C LYS A 77 -12.29 -10.03 8.55
N VAL A 78 -13.11 -11.02 8.86
CA VAL A 78 -14.42 -11.14 8.23
C VAL A 78 -15.25 -9.93 8.67
N MET A 79 -15.89 -9.28 7.70
CA MET A 79 -16.78 -8.17 7.94
C MET A 79 -18.21 -8.56 7.57
N ILE A 80 -19.16 -8.29 8.47
CA ILE A 80 -20.57 -8.70 8.35
C ILE A 80 -21.48 -7.50 8.24
N ASP A 81 -22.67 -7.71 7.67
CA ASP A 81 -23.76 -6.76 7.81
C ASP A 81 -24.27 -6.84 9.27
N PRO A 82 -24.22 -5.74 10.05
CA PRO A 82 -24.65 -5.75 11.44
C PRO A 82 -26.14 -6.11 11.60
N LYS A 83 -26.97 -5.89 10.58
CA LYS A 83 -28.41 -6.23 10.62
C LYS A 83 -28.67 -7.71 10.36
N LEU A 84 -27.89 -8.33 9.49
CA LEU A 84 -28.12 -9.72 9.04
C LEU A 84 -27.18 -10.73 9.69
N GLY A 85 -26.13 -10.28 10.40
CA GLY A 85 -25.15 -11.16 11.03
C GLY A 85 -24.23 -11.90 10.05
N VAL A 86 -24.38 -11.67 8.73
CA VAL A 86 -23.67 -12.43 7.68
C VAL A 86 -22.78 -11.54 6.82
N ALA A 87 -21.70 -12.11 6.31
CA ALA A 87 -20.79 -11.43 5.37
C ALA A 87 -21.44 -11.19 3.99
N GLY A 88 -22.45 -11.98 3.67
CA GLY A 88 -23.22 -11.94 2.44
C GLY A 88 -24.09 -13.18 2.36
N PHE A 89 -24.89 -13.27 1.31
CA PHE A 89 -25.77 -14.41 1.05
C PHE A 89 -25.73 -14.75 -0.44
N MET A 90 -26.00 -16.01 -0.75
CA MET A 90 -26.11 -16.49 -2.13
C MET A 90 -27.48 -16.09 -2.69
N THR A 91 -27.50 -15.55 -3.90
CA THR A 91 -28.70 -15.32 -4.70
C THR A 91 -28.59 -16.14 -5.99
N PRO A 92 -29.67 -16.32 -6.77
CA PRO A 92 -29.58 -16.92 -8.10
C PRO A 92 -28.55 -16.22 -9.02
N ASN A 93 -28.30 -14.93 -8.78
CA ASN A 93 -27.35 -14.09 -9.51
C ASN A 93 -25.96 -13.99 -8.84
N GLY A 94 -25.66 -14.91 -7.91
CA GLY A 94 -24.40 -15.03 -7.18
C GLY A 94 -24.38 -14.40 -5.79
N TRP A 95 -23.19 -14.33 -5.19
CA TRP A 95 -22.98 -13.75 -3.86
C TRP A 95 -23.31 -12.25 -3.84
N ARG A 96 -24.09 -11.83 -2.84
CA ARG A 96 -24.52 -10.44 -2.65
C ARG A 96 -24.43 -10.04 -1.18
N SER A 97 -24.44 -8.72 -0.96
CA SER A 97 -24.62 -8.08 0.34
C SER A 97 -25.77 -7.08 0.21
N ARG A 98 -26.42 -6.75 1.33
CA ARG A 98 -27.47 -5.72 1.35
C ARG A 98 -26.92 -4.39 0.83
N LYS A 99 -27.68 -3.68 0.00
CA LYS A 99 -27.27 -2.37 -0.52
C LYS A 99 -27.08 -1.37 0.63
N TYR A 100 -26.07 -0.52 0.49
CA TYR A 100 -25.72 0.52 1.48
C TYR A 100 -25.48 -0.01 2.90
N CYS A 101 -25.04 -1.27 3.04
CA CYS A 101 -24.62 -1.79 4.33
C CYS A 101 -23.18 -1.38 4.63
N GLU A 102 -22.98 -0.60 5.67
CA GLU A 102 -21.66 -0.46 6.28
C GLU A 102 -21.37 -1.76 7.04
N LYS A 103 -20.33 -2.47 6.60
CA LYS A 103 -19.93 -3.73 7.24
C LYS A 103 -19.14 -3.45 8.50
N VAL A 104 -19.42 -4.22 9.54
CA VAL A 104 -18.68 -4.19 10.82
C VAL A 104 -17.69 -5.32 10.88
N GLU A 105 -16.55 -5.07 11.49
CA GLU A 105 -15.51 -6.06 11.73
C GLU A 105 -15.97 -7.10 12.75
N THR A 106 -15.58 -8.35 12.55
CA THR A 106 -15.76 -9.43 13.52
C THR A 106 -14.42 -9.91 14.04
N SER A 107 -14.42 -10.66 15.14
CA SER A 107 -13.21 -11.30 15.67
C SER A 107 -12.62 -12.37 14.73
N ARG A 108 -13.41 -12.88 13.77
CA ARG A 108 -13.04 -14.00 12.89
C ARG A 108 -12.04 -13.58 11.82
N ASP A 109 -10.93 -14.30 11.75
CA ASP A 109 -9.88 -14.08 10.74
C ASP A 109 -10.26 -14.53 9.34
N LEU A 110 -9.73 -13.83 8.35
CA LEU A 110 -9.79 -14.19 6.93
C LEU A 110 -8.68 -15.20 6.61
N ARG A 111 -9.02 -16.26 5.86
CA ARG A 111 -8.03 -17.19 5.31
C ARG A 111 -7.53 -16.71 3.94
N TYR A 112 -6.25 -16.37 3.86
CA TYR A 112 -5.61 -15.95 2.62
C TYR A 112 -5.10 -17.14 1.81
N THR A 113 -5.29 -17.08 0.48
CA THR A 113 -4.60 -17.99 -0.44
C THR A 113 -3.12 -17.62 -0.54
N ARG A 114 -2.24 -18.60 -0.31
CA ARG A 114 -0.78 -18.42 -0.27
C ARG A 114 -0.02 -19.14 -1.38
N THR A 115 -0.72 -19.73 -2.35
CA THR A 115 -0.12 -20.51 -3.44
C THR A 115 0.84 -19.68 -4.29
N LYS A 116 0.43 -18.47 -4.68
CA LYS A 116 1.27 -17.55 -5.48
C LYS A 116 2.13 -16.63 -4.61
N ASN A 117 1.56 -16.16 -3.50
CA ASN A 117 2.22 -15.25 -2.57
C ASN A 117 2.24 -15.91 -1.18
N PRO A 118 3.32 -16.63 -0.84
CA PRO A 118 3.43 -17.32 0.44
C PRO A 118 3.28 -16.38 1.65
N GLN A 119 3.69 -15.13 1.49
CA GLN A 119 3.64 -14.09 2.53
C GLN A 119 2.35 -13.25 2.48
N ALA A 120 1.33 -13.69 1.75
CA ALA A 120 0.05 -12.98 1.70
C ALA A 120 -0.64 -12.98 3.08
N GLY A 121 -1.09 -11.80 3.49
CA GLY A 121 -1.76 -11.59 4.78
C GLY A 121 -2.37 -10.21 4.95
N PRO A 122 -2.96 -9.94 6.13
CA PRO A 122 -3.41 -8.60 6.50
C PRO A 122 -2.23 -7.65 6.67
N HIS A 123 -2.49 -6.35 6.67
CA HIS A 123 -1.50 -5.29 6.88
C HIS A 123 -0.21 -5.57 6.09
N TRP A 124 -0.38 -5.85 4.81
CA TRP A 124 0.71 -6.23 3.90
C TRP A 124 1.76 -5.11 3.74
N ASP A 125 1.39 -3.86 4.02
CA ASP A 125 2.25 -2.69 4.12
C ASP A 125 3.21 -2.80 5.32
N ARG A 126 2.69 -3.16 6.50
CA ARG A 126 3.48 -3.36 7.72
C ARG A 126 4.38 -4.58 7.58
N THR A 127 3.87 -5.66 6.99
CA THR A 127 4.65 -6.87 6.72
C THR A 127 5.79 -6.59 5.73
N LEU A 128 5.52 -5.86 4.65
CA LEU A 128 6.56 -5.40 3.73
C LEU A 128 7.61 -4.56 4.46
N SER A 129 7.18 -3.59 5.27
CA SER A 129 8.09 -2.69 5.98
C SER A 129 8.97 -3.46 6.96
N ALA A 130 8.40 -4.41 7.70
CA ALA A 130 9.14 -5.26 8.62
C ALA A 130 10.14 -6.18 7.91
N CYS A 131 9.75 -6.80 6.80
CA CYS A 131 10.59 -7.76 6.08
C CYS A 131 11.64 -7.10 5.16
N GLU A 132 11.28 -6.02 4.48
CA GLU A 132 12.09 -5.45 3.39
C GLU A 132 12.48 -3.98 3.63
N GLY A 133 12.10 -3.36 4.76
CA GLY A 133 12.39 -1.96 5.05
C GLY A 133 13.88 -1.60 4.91
N LYS A 134 14.77 -2.44 5.46
CA LYS A 134 16.23 -2.26 5.32
C LYS A 134 16.69 -2.33 3.86
N ALA A 135 16.13 -3.25 3.08
CA ALA A 135 16.46 -3.40 1.67
C ALA A 135 15.97 -2.19 0.84
N MET A 136 14.76 -1.71 1.11
CA MET A 136 14.20 -0.52 0.47
C MET A 136 15.00 0.75 0.82
N ALA A 137 15.46 0.87 2.06
CA ALA A 137 16.35 1.96 2.48
C ALA A 137 17.70 1.90 1.76
N ALA A 138 18.29 0.70 1.63
CA ALA A 138 19.53 0.52 0.89
C ALA A 138 19.38 0.84 -0.62
N ASP A 139 18.26 0.48 -1.24
CA ASP A 139 17.94 0.88 -2.61
C ASP A 139 17.86 2.40 -2.75
N LEU A 140 17.19 3.05 -1.80
CA LEU A 140 17.04 4.50 -1.79
C LEU A 140 18.39 5.21 -1.67
N GLN A 141 19.24 4.73 -0.76
CA GLN A 141 20.60 5.26 -0.60
C GLN A 141 21.43 5.07 -1.87
N ARG A 142 21.37 3.89 -2.51
CA ARG A 142 22.04 3.65 -3.80
C ARG A 142 21.55 4.59 -4.90
N TYR A 143 20.25 4.87 -4.93
CA TYR A 143 19.67 5.82 -5.89
C TYR A 143 20.17 7.24 -5.65
N MET A 144 20.20 7.69 -4.39
CA MET A 144 20.74 9.00 -4.01
C MET A 144 22.23 9.15 -4.35
N ASN A 145 23.03 8.11 -4.16
CA ASN A 145 24.48 8.16 -4.46
C ASN A 145 24.79 8.27 -5.97
N ARG A 146 23.83 7.95 -6.84
CA ARG A 146 23.98 8.05 -8.31
C ARG A 146 23.53 9.40 -8.88
N ARG A 147 22.98 10.27 -8.03
CA ARG A 147 22.38 11.57 -8.38
C ARG A 147 23.22 12.72 -7.85
#